data_AF-A0A7I7PDP7-F1
#
_entry.id   AF-A0A7I7PDP7-F1
#
_cell.length_a   1.000
_cell.length_b   1.000
_cell.length_c   1.000
_cell.angle_alpha   90.00
_cell.angle_beta   90.00
_cell.angle_gamma   90.00
#
_symmetry.space_group_name_H-M   'P 1'
#
loop_
_entity.id
_entity.type
_entity.pdbx_description
1 polymer ?
#
loop_
_entity_poly.entity_id
_entity_poly.type
_entity_poly.pdbx_seq_one_letter_code
_entity_poly.pdbx_strand_id
1 'polypeptide(L)' 'MKSRYGDTPAMRRIVIDADRILADIELLDIDAGELDLARAGVTESGEKIAIPDTDYNAEFWRDVDDEGVGGHSRA' A
#
# COMPACT_ATOMS: atom_id res chain seq x y z
N MET A 1 13.18 -35.11 17.96
CA MET A 1 12.11 -34.32 17.28
C MET A 1 12.43 -34.03 15.81
N LYS A 2 13.63 -33.53 15.47
CA LYS A 2 14.07 -33.29 14.08
C LYS A 2 14.03 -34.51 13.13
N SER A 3 14.40 -35.70 13.60
CA SER A 3 14.50 -36.90 12.74
C SER A 3 13.16 -37.52 12.28
N ARG A 4 12.04 -37.31 13.00
CA ARG A 4 10.72 -37.89 12.61
C ARG A 4 9.84 -36.96 11.78
N TYR A 5 10.04 -35.64 11.88
CA TYR A 5 9.19 -34.66 11.19
C TYR A 5 9.94 -33.85 10.13
N GLY A 6 11.28 -33.91 10.12
CA GLY A 6 12.14 -33.05 9.31
C GLY A 6 12.03 -33.20 7.78
N ASP A 7 11.42 -34.27 7.28
CA ASP A 7 11.35 -34.53 5.83
C ASP A 7 9.91 -34.54 5.27
N THR A 8 8.93 -34.09 6.05
CA THR A 8 7.59 -33.86 5.49
C THR A 8 7.55 -32.51 4.78
N PRO A 9 6.89 -32.39 3.60
CA PRO A 9 6.75 -31.10 2.92
C PRO A 9 6.16 -30.00 3.82
N ALA A 10 5.24 -30.37 4.72
CA ALA A 10 4.65 -29.46 5.70
C ALA A 10 5.69 -28.89 6.67
N MET A 11 6.58 -29.73 7.22
CA MET A 11 7.63 -29.27 8.13
C MET A 11 8.67 -28.42 7.41
N ARG A 12 9.06 -28.78 6.18
CA ARG A 12 9.96 -27.94 5.37
C ARG A 12 9.37 -26.55 5.13
N ARG A 13 8.06 -26.49 4.85
CA ARG A 13 7.35 -25.21 4.69
C ARG A 13 7.31 -24.40 5.97
N ILE A 14 7.05 -25.02 7.12
CA ILE A 14 7.08 -24.34 8.42
C ILE A 14 8.45 -23.72 8.69
N VAL A 15 9.54 -24.43 8.41
CA VAL A 15 10.90 -23.88 8.58
C VAL A 15 11.12 -22.70 7.64
N ILE A 16 10.77 -22.83 6.36
CA ILE A 16 10.90 -21.74 5.38
C ILE A 16 10.08 -20.51 5.77
N ASP A 17 8.83 -20.72 6.22
CA ASP A 17 7.95 -19.63 6.64
C ASP A 17 8.49 -18.96 7.92
N ALA A 18 9.06 -19.72 8.86
CA ALA A 18 9.68 -19.17 10.06
C ALA A 18 10.92 -18.30 9.74
N ASP A 19 11.78 -18.77 8.84
CA ASP A 19 12.95 -17.99 8.40
C ASP A 19 12.52 -16.71 7.68
N ARG A 20 11.48 -16.77 6.84
CA ARG A 20 10.93 -15.57 6.18
C ARG A 20 10.33 -14.59 7.19
N ILE A 21 9.54 -15.06 8.15
CA ILE A 21 8.95 -14.21 9.18
C ILE A 21 10.05 -13.49 9.99
N LEU A 22 11.15 -14.17 10.29
CA LEU A 22 12.27 -13.55 11.00
C LEU A 22 12.89 -12.40 10.18
N ALA A 23 13.15 -12.64 8.89
CA ALA A 23 13.66 -11.61 8.00
C ALA A 23 12.69 -10.42 7.85
N ASP A 24 11.39 -10.70 7.76
CA ASP A 24 10.36 -9.66 7.67
C ASP A 24 10.31 -8.81 8.96
N ILE A 25 10.54 -9.41 10.13
CA ILE A 25 10.62 -8.68 11.40
C ILE A 25 11.85 -7.76 11.43
N GLU A 26 13.01 -8.23 10.95
CA GLU A 26 14.22 -7.40 10.87
C GLU A 26 14.02 -6.19 9.95
N LEU A 27 13.31 -6.37 8.83
CA LEU A 27 12.95 -5.27 7.93
C LEU A 27 12.00 -4.27 8.61
N LEU A 28 10.99 -4.76 9.34
CA LEU A 28 10.08 -3.89 10.07
C LEU A 28 10.76 -3.05 11.15
N ASP A 29 11.81 -3.56 11.79
CA ASP A 29 12.59 -2.79 12.77
C ASP A 29 13.33 -1.62 12.10
N ILE A 30 13.89 -1.86 10.91
CA ILE A 30 14.51 -0.82 10.07
C ILE A 30 13.46 0.22 9.67
N ASP A 31 12.34 -0.23 9.10
CA ASP A 31 11.26 0.66 8.64
C ASP A 31 10.71 1.50 9.80
N ALA A 32 10.55 0.91 10.99
CA ALA A 32 10.08 1.61 12.19
C ALA A 32 11.08 2.67 12.67
N GLY A 33 12.39 2.42 12.54
CA GLY A 33 13.45 3.39 12.85
C GLY A 33 13.53 4.54 11.85
N GLU A 34 13.24 4.28 10.57
CA GLU A 34 13.18 5.29 9.51
C GLU A 34 11.87 6.10 9.51
N LEU A 35 10.82 5.56 10.12
CA LEU A 35 9.51 6.20 10.19
C LEU A 35 9.58 7.47 11.06
N ASP A 36 9.85 8.61 10.41
CA ASP A 36 9.74 9.94 11.02
C ASP A 36 8.26 10.30 11.24
N LEU A 37 7.67 9.75 12.30
CA LEU A 37 6.31 10.00 12.75
C LEU A 37 6.01 11.50 12.98
N ALA A 38 7.04 12.32 13.19
CA ALA A 38 6.88 13.77 13.32
C ALA A 38 6.55 14.45 11.98
N ARG A 39 6.98 13.90 10.84
CA ARG A 39 6.56 14.34 9.49
C ARG A 39 5.21 13.80 9.07
N ALA A 40 4.80 12.65 9.62
CA ALA A 40 3.45 12.11 9.46
C ALA A 40 2.42 12.83 10.35
N GLY A 41 2.87 13.69 11.26
CA GLY A 41 2.00 14.64 11.96
C GLY A 41 1.28 15.49 10.93
N VAL A 42 -0.04 15.60 11.10
CA VAL A 42 -0.97 16.40 10.29
C VAL A 42 -0.23 17.59 9.69
N THR A 43 0.08 17.53 8.39
CA THR A 43 0.43 18.73 7.64
C THR A 43 -0.68 19.70 7.97
N GLU A 44 -0.38 20.79 8.71
CA GLU A 44 -1.37 21.82 8.93
C GLU A 44 -1.88 22.17 7.55
N SER A 45 -3.14 21.79 7.29
CA SER A 45 -3.75 22.08 6.02
C SER A 45 -3.65 23.59 5.92
N GLY A 46 -2.87 24.08 4.96
CA GLY A 46 -2.78 25.51 4.70
C GLY A 46 -4.17 26.09 4.43
N GLU A 47 -4.22 27.33 3.96
CA GLU A 47 -5.49 27.95 3.59
C GLU A 47 -6.36 27.01 2.74
N LYS A 48 -7.50 26.58 3.30
CA LYS A 48 -8.44 25.69 2.63
C LYS A 48 -9.31 26.51 1.71
N ILE A 49 -9.39 26.12 0.44
CA ILE A 49 -10.34 26.71 -0.51
C ILE A 49 -11.72 26.11 -0.21
N ALA A 50 -12.69 26.95 0.15
CA ALA A 50 -14.06 26.52 0.34
C ALA A 50 -14.67 26.11 -1.01
N ILE A 51 -15.13 24.86 -1.10
CA ILE A 51 -15.88 24.38 -2.26
C ILE A 51 -17.35 24.76 -2.04
N PRO A 52 -17.99 25.51 -2.95
CA PRO A 52 -19.41 25.84 -2.83
C PRO A 52 -20.31 24.59 -2.90
N ASP A 53 -21.36 24.55 -2.09
CA ASP A 53 -22.38 23.48 -2.11
C ASP A 53 -23.35 23.57 -3.32
N THR A 54 -23.09 24.47 -4.26
CA THR A 54 -23.89 24.62 -5.48
C THR A 54 -23.51 23.57 -6.50
N ASP A 55 -24.50 22.95 -7.14
CA ASP A 55 -24.28 22.00 -8.22
C ASP A 55 -23.41 22.61 -9.34
N TYR A 56 -22.45 21.83 -9.82
CA TYR A 56 -21.70 22.19 -11.01
C TYR A 56 -22.63 22.18 -12.24
N ASN A 57 -22.38 23.09 -13.18
CA ASN A 57 -23.09 23.09 -14.45
C ASN A 57 -22.83 21.75 -15.17
N ALA A 58 -23.89 21.01 -15.51
CA ALA A 58 -23.78 19.73 -16.21
C ALA A 58 -23.06 19.85 -17.56
N GLU A 59 -23.12 21.02 -18.21
CA GLU A 59 -22.39 21.30 -19.45
C GLU A 59 -20.87 21.24 -19.29
N PHE A 60 -20.36 21.43 -18.08
CA PHE A 60 -18.93 21.35 -17.75
C PHE A 60 -18.34 19.95 -18.00
N TRP A 61 -19.17 18.91 -17.94
CA TRP A 61 -18.74 17.50 -18.02
C TRP A 61 -19.00 16.85 -19.38
N ARG A 62 -19.63 17.55 -20.34
CA ARG A 62 -20.12 16.94 -21.59
C ARG A 62 -19.03 16.39 -22.52
N ASP A 63 -17.85 17.01 -22.51
CA ASP A 63 -16.74 16.67 -23.40
C ASP A 63 -15.57 16.02 -22.62
N VAL A 64 -15.82 15.62 -21.37
CA VAL A 64 -14.86 14.84 -20.59
C VAL A 64 -15.11 13.37 -20.93
N ASP A 65 -14.19 12.78 -21.71
CA ASP A 65 -14.21 11.35 -21.98
C ASP A 65 -14.23 10.58 -20.65
N ASP A 66 -15.15 9.61 -20.49
CA ASP A 66 -15.17 8.68 -19.35
C ASP A 66 -13.91 7.80 -19.31
N GLU A 67 -13.18 7.81 -20.43
CA GLU A 67 -11.97 7.06 -20.65
C GLU A 67 -10.86 7.63 -19.77
N GLY A 68 -10.71 7.03 -18.59
CA GLY A 68 -9.51 7.17 -17.78
C GLY A 68 -8.28 7.02 -18.67
N VAL A 69 -7.54 8.12 -18.84
CA VAL A 69 -6.26 8.17 -19.56
C VAL A 69 -5.26 7.24 -18.88
N GLY A 70 -5.22 5.99 -19.33
CA GLY A 70 -4.43 4.95 -18.68
C GLY A 70 -4.54 3.56 -19.32
N GLY A 71 -4.56 3.45 -20.66
CA GLY A 71 -4.42 2.12 -21.27
C GLY A 71 -4.73 2.02 -22.76
N HIS A 72 -3.93 2.65 -23.63
CA HIS A 72 -3.88 2.19 -25.02
C HIS A 72 -3.18 0.82 -25.05
N SER A 73 -3.94 -0.28 -25.03
CA SER A 73 -3.40 -1.56 -25.50
C SER A 73 -3.20 -1.45 -27.01
N ARG A 74 -1.94 -1.37 -27.43
CA ARG A 74 -1.56 -1.55 -28.83
C ARG A 74 -2.00 -2.95 -29.25
N ALA A 75 -3.01 -3.03 -30.10
CA ALA A 75 -3.25 -4.19 -30.96
C ALA A 75 -2.64 -3.90 -32.33
#